data_AF-A0A2V7QVI1-F1
#
_entry.id   AF-A0A2V7QVI1-F1
#
_cell.length_a   1.000
_cell.length_b   1.000
_cell.length_c   1.000
_cell.angle_alpha   90.00
_cell.angle_beta   90.00
_cell.angle_gamma   90.00
#
_symmetry.space_group_name_H-M   'P 1'
#
loop_
_entity.id
_entity.type
_entity.pdbx_description
1 polymer ?
#
loop_
_entity_poly.entity_id
_entity_poly.type
_entity_poly.pdbx_seq_one_letter_code
_entity_poly.pdbx_strand_id
1 'polypeptide(L)'
;MIRGGKDAYQPRPEHHFTFGLWTVGNPGRDPFGEPVRAPLSPVAIVRKLADLGAYGVNLHDNDLVPAGATAAERDRIVREFKQALADTGMKVPMATTNLFSDPAFKDGAFTSRDQRVRAYALQKTMA
;
A
#
# COMPACT_ATOMS: atom_id res chain seq x y z
N MET A 1 -35.91 -21.49 -3.39
CA MET A 1 -35.92 -20.46 -2.32
C MET A 1 -34.95 -20.89 -1.23
N ILE A 2 -33.71 -20.40 -1.23
CA ILE A 2 -32.81 -20.56 -0.08
C ILE A 2 -33.05 -19.38 0.85
N ARG A 3 -33.31 -19.70 2.12
CA ARG A 3 -33.73 -18.78 3.18
C ARG A 3 -32.69 -17.69 3.43
N GLY A 4 -33.16 -16.46 3.56
CA GLY A 4 -32.35 -15.26 3.84
C GLY A 4 -31.85 -15.18 5.28
N GLY A 5 -30.83 -15.97 5.62
CA GLY A 5 -29.97 -15.71 6.76
C GLY A 5 -28.68 -15.05 6.28
N LYS A 6 -28.23 -13.97 6.94
CA LYS A 6 -26.91 -13.39 6.69
C LYS A 6 -25.85 -14.48 6.87
N ASP A 7 -24.94 -14.62 5.90
CA ASP A 7 -23.77 -15.47 6.05
C ASP A 7 -22.99 -15.02 7.30
N ALA A 8 -22.80 -15.96 8.23
CA ALA A 8 -22.14 -15.71 9.52
C ALA A 8 -20.68 -15.31 9.37
N TYR A 9 -20.06 -15.61 8.23
CA TYR A 9 -18.66 -15.33 7.94
C TYR A 9 -18.46 -14.16 6.97
N GLN A 10 -19.54 -13.47 6.57
CA GLN A 10 -19.42 -12.31 5.70
C GLN A 10 -18.65 -11.18 6.43
N PRO A 11 -17.51 -10.71 5.90
CA PRO A 11 -16.76 -9.60 6.49
C PRO A 11 -17.58 -8.31 6.48
N ARG A 12 -17.43 -7.52 7.54
CA ARG A 12 -18.07 -6.21 7.72
C ARG A 12 -17.04 -5.18 8.18
N PRO A 13 -17.22 -3.89 7.86
CA PRO A 13 -16.25 -2.84 8.25
C PRO A 13 -15.98 -2.79 9.76
N GLU A 14 -16.96 -3.09 10.61
CA GLU A 14 -16.84 -3.16 12.07
C GLU A 14 -15.88 -4.26 12.58
N HIS A 15 -15.47 -5.20 11.72
CA HIS A 15 -14.44 -6.20 12.04
C HIS A 15 -13.02 -5.67 11.84
N HIS A 16 -12.87 -4.49 11.24
CA HIS A 16 -11.58 -3.80 11.04
C HIS A 16 -10.52 -4.62 10.27
N PHE A 17 -10.94 -5.47 9.33
CA PHE A 17 -9.98 -6.13 8.44
C PHE A 17 -9.30 -5.12 7.51
N THR A 18 -7.96 -5.11 7.51
CA THR A 18 -7.16 -4.23 6.65
C THR A 18 -6.11 -5.01 5.87
N PHE A 19 -5.72 -4.47 4.72
CA PHE A 19 -4.72 -5.10 3.85
C PHE A 19 -3.72 -4.06 3.36
N GLY A 20 -2.43 -4.38 3.39
CA GLY A 20 -1.42 -3.54 2.74
C GLY A 20 -1.60 -3.54 1.22
N LEU A 21 -1.36 -2.41 0.55
CA LEU A 21 -1.35 -2.37 -0.92
C LEU A 21 -0.38 -3.42 -1.50
N TRP A 22 0.78 -3.59 -0.84
CA TRP A 22 1.80 -4.58 -1.20
C TRP A 22 1.37 -6.04 -1.06
N THR A 23 0.25 -6.36 -0.41
CA THR A 23 -0.20 -7.75 -0.22
C THR A 23 -0.89 -8.25 -1.48
N VAL A 24 -2.11 -7.76 -1.74
CA VAL A 24 -2.89 -8.12 -2.94
C VAL A 24 -2.29 -7.55 -4.22
N GLY A 25 -1.47 -6.49 -4.10
CA GLY A 25 -0.71 -5.92 -5.21
C GLY A 25 0.58 -6.67 -5.53
N ASN A 26 0.97 -7.72 -4.78
CA ASN A 26 2.21 -8.45 -5.04
C ASN A 26 2.17 -9.13 -6.43
N PRO A 27 3.06 -8.77 -7.36
CA PRO A 27 3.09 -9.37 -8.69
C PRO A 27 3.64 -10.80 -8.69
N GLY A 28 4.18 -11.27 -7.55
CA GLY A 28 4.65 -12.64 -7.38
C GLY A 28 6.08 -12.88 -7.86
N ARG A 29 6.88 -11.82 -8.01
CA ARG A 29 8.33 -11.94 -8.16
C ARG A 29 8.93 -12.54 -6.90
N ASP A 30 9.91 -13.41 -7.05
CA ASP A 30 10.71 -13.95 -5.96
C ASP A 30 12.20 -13.96 -6.36
N PRO A 31 13.13 -14.47 -5.53
CA PRO A 31 14.56 -14.51 -5.86
C PRO A 31 14.93 -15.37 -7.09
N PHE A 32 14.04 -16.24 -7.55
CA PHE A 32 14.29 -17.27 -8.57
C PHE A 32 13.36 -17.16 -9.79
N GLY A 33 12.41 -16.24 -9.80
CA GLY A 33 11.43 -16.09 -10.88
C GLY A 33 10.93 -14.65 -11.09
N GLU A 34 10.61 -14.36 -12.34
CA GLU A 34 10.02 -13.08 -12.76
C GLU A 34 8.55 -12.96 -12.32
N PRO A 35 7.98 -11.73 -12.28
CA PRO A 35 6.56 -11.49 -12.05
C PRO A 35 5.62 -12.41 -12.84
N VAL A 36 4.61 -12.96 -12.16
CA VAL A 36 3.58 -13.83 -12.77
C VAL A 36 2.20 -13.18 -12.81
N ARG A 37 2.04 -11.99 -12.22
CA ARG A 37 0.82 -11.18 -12.25
C ARG A 37 1.15 -9.76 -12.71
N ALA A 38 0.22 -9.16 -13.45
CA ALA A 38 0.30 -7.75 -13.80
C ALA A 38 0.20 -6.87 -12.53
N PRO A 39 0.94 -5.76 -12.45
CA PRO A 39 0.77 -4.80 -11.36
C PRO A 39 -0.67 -4.27 -11.30
N LEU A 40 -1.20 -4.13 -10.09
CA LEU A 40 -2.50 -3.51 -9.84
C LEU A 40 -2.32 -2.07 -9.38
N SER A 41 -3.16 -1.16 -9.87
CA SER A 41 -3.14 0.22 -9.38
C SER A 41 -3.70 0.30 -7.95
N PRO A 42 -3.21 1.22 -7.10
CA PRO A 42 -3.76 1.42 -5.76
C PRO A 42 -5.27 1.69 -5.74
N VAL A 43 -5.78 2.42 -6.74
CA VAL A 43 -7.22 2.71 -6.90
C VAL A 43 -8.02 1.42 -7.16
N ALA A 44 -7.52 0.54 -8.04
CA ALA A 44 -8.19 -0.74 -8.32
C ALA A 44 -8.20 -1.64 -7.09
N ILE A 45 -7.10 -1.67 -6.32
CA ILE A 45 -6.99 -2.41 -5.07
C ILE A 45 -8.02 -1.91 -4.04
N VAL A 46 -8.10 -0.59 -3.81
CA VAL A 46 -9.05 0.01 -2.86
C VAL A 46 -10.49 -0.38 -3.19
N ARG A 47 -10.90 -0.21 -4.45
CA ARG A 47 -12.25 -0.56 -4.89
C ARG A 47 -12.54 -2.04 -4.70
N LYS A 48 -11.60 -2.91 -5.10
CA LYS A 48 -11.81 -4.35 -4.98
C LYS A 48 -11.90 -4.82 -3.53
N LEU A 49 -11.07 -4.26 -2.63
CA LEU A 49 -11.12 -4.60 -1.21
C LEU A 49 -12.38 -4.08 -0.53
N ALA A 50 -12.88 -2.92 -0.95
CA ALA A 50 -14.17 -2.39 -0.48
C ALA A 50 -15.32 -3.33 -0.87
N ASP A 51 -15.37 -3.79 -2.12
CA ASP A 51 -16.37 -4.78 -2.58
C ASP A 51 -16.33 -6.09 -1.78
N LEU A 52 -15.15 -6.44 -1.24
CA LEU A 52 -14.94 -7.63 -0.41
C LEU A 52 -15.21 -7.40 1.08
N GLY A 53 -15.65 -6.20 1.49
CA GLY A 53 -16.02 -5.88 2.88
C GLY A 53 -14.85 -5.52 3.79
N ALA A 54 -13.68 -5.17 3.23
CA ALA A 54 -12.57 -4.67 4.03
C ALA A 54 -12.90 -3.30 4.67
N TYR A 55 -12.23 -3.00 5.78
CA TYR A 55 -12.35 -1.71 6.47
C TYR A 55 -11.37 -0.67 5.93
N GLY A 56 -10.17 -1.09 5.55
CA GLY A 56 -9.14 -0.16 5.13
C GLY A 56 -7.95 -0.81 4.43
N VAL A 57 -7.07 0.04 3.92
CA VAL A 57 -5.79 -0.34 3.33
C VAL A 57 -4.63 0.27 4.12
N ASN A 58 -3.47 -0.35 4.04
CA ASN A 58 -2.22 0.19 4.56
C ASN A 58 -1.23 0.39 3.40
N LEU A 59 -0.24 1.24 3.56
CA LEU A 59 0.70 1.53 2.47
C LEU A 59 2.11 1.84 2.96
N HIS A 60 3.10 1.45 2.18
CA HIS A 60 4.37 2.17 2.13
C HIS A 60 4.19 3.42 1.25
N ASP A 61 5.01 4.43 1.46
CA ASP A 61 5.16 5.56 0.54
C ASP A 61 5.33 5.10 -0.92
N ASN A 62 6.23 4.15 -1.17
CA ASN A 62 6.52 3.66 -2.50
C ASN A 62 5.47 2.72 -3.11
N ASP A 63 4.53 2.20 -2.32
CA ASP A 63 3.40 1.43 -2.86
C ASP A 63 2.40 2.36 -3.56
N LEU A 64 2.29 3.60 -3.05
CA LEU A 64 1.38 4.60 -3.60
C LEU A 64 2.10 5.48 -4.62
N VAL A 65 3.26 6.03 -4.28
CA VAL A 65 3.99 7.00 -5.10
C VAL A 65 5.33 6.42 -5.54
N PRO A 66 5.58 6.23 -6.85
CA PRO A 66 6.87 5.75 -7.34
C PRO A 66 8.05 6.64 -6.89
N ALA A 67 9.21 6.04 -6.58
CA ALA A 67 10.37 6.75 -6.01
C ALA A 67 10.87 7.94 -6.87
N GLY A 68 10.72 7.85 -8.19
CA GLY A 68 11.14 8.88 -9.14
C GLY A 68 10.02 9.83 -9.58
N ALA A 69 8.84 9.76 -8.96
CA ALA A 69 7.72 10.63 -9.34
C ALA A 69 8.05 12.11 -9.06
N THR A 70 7.73 12.97 -10.00
CA THR A 70 7.75 14.42 -9.79
C THR A 70 6.70 14.83 -8.75
N ALA A 71 6.85 16.03 -8.17
CA ALA A 71 5.86 16.55 -7.22
C ALA A 71 4.44 16.62 -7.84
N ALA A 72 4.33 17.00 -9.10
CA ALA A 72 3.04 17.07 -9.81
C ALA A 72 2.41 15.67 -9.99
N GLU A 73 3.21 14.65 -10.32
CA GLU A 73 2.75 13.27 -10.43
C GLU A 73 2.33 12.70 -9.08
N ARG A 74 3.13 12.93 -8.03
CA ARG A 74 2.78 12.57 -6.65
C ARG A 74 1.42 13.15 -6.28
N ASP A 75 1.24 14.45 -6.48
CA ASP A 75 0.00 15.12 -6.08
C ASP A 75 -1.20 14.61 -6.87
N ARG A 76 -1.04 14.27 -8.15
CA ARG A 76 -2.09 13.62 -8.95
C ARG A 76 -2.46 12.24 -8.38
N ILE A 77 -1.47 11.39 -8.15
CA ILE A 77 -1.65 10.03 -7.63
C ILE A 77 -2.36 10.07 -6.26
N VAL A 78 -1.91 10.95 -5.37
CA VAL A 78 -2.49 11.10 -4.03
C VAL A 78 -3.94 11.60 -4.10
N ARG A 79 -4.25 12.53 -5.01
CA ARG A 79 -5.64 12.99 -5.23
C ARG A 79 -6.54 11.86 -5.70
N GLU A 80 -6.11 11.08 -6.69
CA GLU A 80 -6.88 9.95 -7.23
C GLU A 80 -7.10 8.86 -6.17
N PHE A 81 -6.07 8.55 -5.38
CA PHE A 81 -6.17 7.60 -4.28
C PHE A 81 -7.13 8.09 -3.19
N LYS A 82 -7.04 9.36 -2.79
CA LYS A 82 -7.99 9.98 -1.86
C LYS A 82 -9.43 9.94 -2.36
N GLN A 83 -9.64 10.17 -3.67
CA GLN A 83 -10.96 10.05 -4.27
C GLN A 83 -11.49 8.62 -4.15
N ALA A 84 -10.68 7.60 -4.45
CA ALA A 84 -11.09 6.21 -4.31
C ALA A 84 -11.44 5.82 -2.86
N LEU A 85 -10.70 6.34 -1.87
CA LEU A 85 -11.03 6.15 -0.45
C LEU A 85 -12.36 6.82 -0.09
N ALA A 86 -12.61 8.04 -0.58
CA ALA A 86 -13.85 8.77 -0.34
C ALA A 86 -15.06 8.06 -0.98
N ASP A 87 -14.92 7.60 -2.23
CA ASP A 87 -15.97 6.89 -2.97
C ASP A 87 -16.39 5.57 -2.30
N THR A 88 -15.44 4.90 -1.63
CA THR A 88 -15.65 3.56 -1.04
C THR A 88 -15.85 3.56 0.47
N GLY A 89 -15.56 4.68 1.14
CA GLY A 89 -15.55 4.77 2.61
C GLY A 89 -14.34 4.09 3.28
N MET A 90 -13.42 3.50 2.51
CA MET A 90 -12.22 2.81 3.00
C MET A 90 -11.32 3.75 3.81
N LYS A 91 -10.70 3.21 4.86
CA LYS A 91 -9.77 3.93 5.72
C LYS A 91 -8.31 3.64 5.37
N VAL A 92 -7.41 4.48 5.87
CA VAL A 92 -5.96 4.20 5.91
C VAL A 92 -5.49 4.20 7.36
N PRO A 93 -5.64 3.08 8.10
CA PRO A 93 -5.33 3.05 9.53
C PRO A 93 -3.84 3.04 9.85
N MET A 94 -3.00 2.63 8.89
CA MET A 94 -1.55 2.61 9.05
C MET A 94 -0.85 2.98 7.73
N ALA A 95 0.24 3.72 7.87
CA ALA A 95 1.21 3.96 6.82
C ALA A 95 2.63 3.72 7.37
N THR A 96 3.56 3.39 6.50
CA THR A 96 4.96 3.15 6.83
C THR A 96 5.88 3.60 5.68
N THR A 97 7.19 3.58 5.89
CA THR A 97 8.18 4.02 4.89
C THR A 97 8.93 2.81 4.35
N ASN A 98 9.04 2.69 3.02
CA ASN A 98 9.93 1.71 2.41
C ASN A 98 11.39 2.16 2.59
N LEU A 99 12.07 1.53 3.54
CA LEU A 99 13.49 1.76 3.86
C LEU A 99 14.34 0.53 3.55
N PHE A 100 13.96 -0.23 2.52
CA PHE A 100 14.60 -1.51 2.19
C PHE A 100 14.79 -1.77 0.70
N SER A 101 13.98 -1.18 -0.19
CA SER A 101 14.06 -1.46 -1.62
C SER A 101 15.16 -0.68 -2.36
N ASP A 102 15.43 0.56 -1.97
CA ASP A 102 16.50 1.36 -2.55
C ASP A 102 17.86 0.73 -2.20
N PRO A 103 18.77 0.46 -3.17
CA PRO A 103 20.10 -0.08 -2.90
C PRO A 103 20.94 0.74 -1.91
N ALA A 104 20.61 2.02 -1.70
CA ALA A 104 21.21 2.83 -0.63
C ALA A 104 21.01 2.22 0.76
N PHE A 105 19.91 1.50 1.00
CA PHE A 105 19.56 0.87 2.28
C PHE A 105 20.10 -0.56 2.45
N LYS A 106 21.02 -1.01 1.59
CA LYS A 106 21.60 -2.37 1.61
C LYS A 106 22.26 -2.81 2.95
N ASP A 107 22.67 -1.85 3.78
CA ASP A 107 23.29 -2.07 5.11
C ASP A 107 22.41 -1.49 6.23
N GLY A 108 21.08 -1.54 6.02
CA GLY A 108 20.10 -0.90 6.89
C GLY A 108 19.99 0.60 6.67
N ALA A 109 18.87 1.18 7.10
CA ALA A 109 18.54 2.58 6.91
C ALA A 109 19.01 3.45 8.08
N PHE A 110 18.25 3.46 9.19
CA PHE A 110 18.61 4.25 10.37
C PHE A 110 19.89 3.79 11.06
N THR A 111 20.32 2.56 10.84
CA THR A 111 21.53 1.97 11.43
C THR A 111 22.69 1.87 10.44
N SER A 112 22.56 2.42 9.23
CA SER A 112 23.63 2.40 8.24
C SER A 112 24.92 3.00 8.80
N ARG A 113 26.06 2.42 8.44
CA ARG A 113 27.37 3.02 8.77
C ARG A 113 27.57 4.37 8.06
N ASP A 114 27.00 4.55 6.87
CA ASP A 114 27.06 5.83 6.15
C ASP A 114 26.05 6.84 6.73
N GLN A 115 26.55 7.95 7.27
CA GLN A 115 25.71 9.01 7.83
C GLN A 115 24.74 9.63 6.83
N ARG A 116 25.09 9.67 5.54
CA ARG A 116 24.23 10.21 4.49
C ARG A 116 23.02 9.32 4.26
N VAL A 117 23.18 8.01 4.39
CA VAL A 117 22.07 7.04 4.31
C VAL A 117 21.13 7.20 5.50
N ARG A 118 21.66 7.41 6.72
CA ARG A 118 20.81 7.69 7.89
C ARG A 118 20.03 9.00 7.73
N ALA A 119 20.67 10.05 7.23
CA ALA A 119 20.02 11.33 6.95
C ALA A 119 18.92 11.18 5.88
N TYR A 120 19.21 10.44 4.80
CA TYR A 120 18.23 10.12 3.76
C TYR A 120 17.05 9.33 4.32
N ALA A 121 17.28 8.30 5.15
CA ALA A 121 16.22 7.53 5.77
C ALA A 121 15.29 8.42 6.62
N LEU A 122 15.86 9.31 7.43
CA LEU A 122 15.08 10.24 8.24
C LEU A 122 14.26 11.20 7.38
N GLN A 123 14.87 11.77 6.34
CA GLN A 123 14.18 12.65 5.41
C GLN A 123 13.02 11.91 4.73
N LYS A 124 13.26 10.70 4.23
CA LYS A 124 12.25 9.89 3.53
C LYS A 124 11.07 9.50 4.42
N THR A 125 11.29 9.30 5.73
CA THR A 125 10.23 9.00 6.68
C THR A 125 9.37 10.22 7.03
N MET A 126 9.92 11.43 6.97
CA MET A 126 9.25 12.64 7.43
C MET A 126 8.67 13.51 6.31
N ALA A 127 9.10 13.32 5.06
CA ALA A 127 8.78 14.17 3.91
C ALA A 127 7.66 13.64 3.02
#